data_AF-A0AAD8H682-F1
#
_entry.id   AF-A0AAD8H682-F1
#
_cell.length_a   1.000
_cell.length_b   1.000
_cell.length_c   1.000
_cell.angle_alpha   90.00
_cell.angle_beta   90.00
_cell.angle_gamma   90.00
#
_symmetry.space_group_name_H-M   'P 1'
#
loop_
_entity.id
_entity.type
_entity.pdbx_description
1 polymer ?
#
loop_
_entity_poly.entity_id
_entity_poly.type
_entity_poly.pdbx_seq_one_letter_code
_entity_poly.pdbx_strand_id
1 'polypeptide(L)'
;MTVWVVLVLGVIEVSIATFAFFSMRHVLGRAFVSDNQIVDYVRRMTPFICLTMILDSIQGILSAYAQSIFDLVCESDLVSEVEYEKMPGWQSDVSSVRNYSDLPKAARDYVERIEELVGVPVHYIGIGPIRDALIYK
;
A
#
# COMPACT_ATOMS: atom_id res chain seq x y z
N MET A 1 -15.05 -20.02 -13.61
CA MET A 1 -14.04 -20.48 -14.60
C MET A 1 -12.85 -19.51 -14.67
N THR A 2 -13.09 -18.20 -14.67
CA THR A 2 -12.05 -17.14 -14.65
C THR A 2 -11.09 -17.19 -13.45
N VAL A 3 -11.58 -17.44 -12.24
CA VAL A 3 -10.74 -17.50 -11.02
C VAL A 3 -9.64 -18.56 -11.11
N TRP A 4 -9.98 -19.75 -11.61
CA TRP A 4 -9.03 -20.86 -11.81
C TRP A 4 -7.97 -20.53 -12.86
N VAL A 5 -8.34 -19.81 -13.92
CA VAL A 5 -7.40 -19.39 -14.97
C VAL A 5 -6.38 -18.40 -14.41
N VAL A 6 -6.82 -17.42 -13.62
CA VAL A 6 -5.90 -16.44 -12.99
C VAL A 6 -4.97 -17.12 -11.98
N LEU A 7 -5.45 -18.13 -11.25
CA LEU A 7 -4.62 -18.87 -10.28
C LEU A 7 -3.51 -19.63 -11.00
N VAL A 8 -3.87 -20.34 -12.08
CA VAL A 8 -2.91 -21.10 -12.88
C VAL A 8 -1.91 -20.18 -13.56
N LEU A 9 -2.35 -19.03 -14.09
CA LEU A 9 -1.48 -18.04 -14.73
C LEU A 9 -0.47 -17.44 -13.75
N GLY A 10 -0.92 -17.03 -12.55
CA GLY A 10 -0.04 -16.48 -11.52
C GLY A 10 1.00 -17.47 -11.02
N VAL A 11 0.62 -18.74 -10.84
CA VAL A 11 1.57 -19.80 -10.45
C VAL A 11 2.62 -20.04 -11.55
N ILE A 12 2.21 -20.02 -12.82
CA ILE A 12 3.13 -20.17 -13.96
C ILE A 12 4.12 -19.00 -14.01
N GLU A 13 3.65 -17.77 -13.87
CA GLU A 13 4.50 -16.56 -13.93
C GLU A 13 5.56 -16.54 -12.82
N VAL A 14 5.17 -16.83 -11.57
CA VAL A 14 6.09 -16.92 -10.43
C VAL A 14 7.11 -18.05 -10.65
N SER A 15 6.67 -19.18 -11.20
CA SER A 15 7.55 -20.31 -11.49
C SER A 15 8.58 -19.98 -12.59
N ILE A 16 8.15 -19.30 -13.66
CA ILE A 16 9.03 -18.87 -14.76
C ILE A 16 10.03 -17.82 -14.26
N ALA A 17 9.58 -16.82 -13.51
CA ALA A 17 10.44 -15.78 -12.94
C ALA A 17 11.50 -16.38 -12.00
N THR A 18 11.10 -17.31 -11.13
CA THR A 18 12.01 -18.01 -10.22
C THR A 18 13.05 -18.83 -10.98
N PHE A 19 12.64 -19.59 -11.99
CA PHE A 19 13.53 -20.41 -12.81
C PHE A 19 14.51 -19.57 -13.64
N ALA A 20 14.02 -18.46 -14.23
CA ALA A 20 14.83 -17.53 -15.02
C ALA A 20 15.89 -16.83 -14.15
N PHE A 21 15.51 -16.29 -12.99
CA PHE A 21 16.45 -15.66 -12.07
C PHE A 21 17.47 -16.64 -11.50
N PHE A 22 17.04 -17.85 -11.15
CA PHE A 22 17.95 -18.88 -10.65
C PHE A 22 18.96 -19.32 -11.71
N SER A 23 18.55 -19.38 -12.97
CA SER A 23 19.44 -19.74 -14.10
C SER A 23 20.40 -18.60 -14.47
N MET A 24 19.94 -17.34 -14.39
CA MET A 24 20.74 -16.15 -14.71
C MET A 24 21.69 -15.70 -13.60
N ARG A 25 21.57 -16.24 -12.37
CA ARG A 25 22.42 -15.90 -11.22
C ARG A 25 23.93 -16.01 -11.47
N HIS A 26 24.32 -16.88 -12.40
CA HIS A 26 25.73 -17.14 -12.71
C HIS A 26 26.31 -16.20 -13.77
N VAL A 27 25.44 -15.57 -14.58
CA VAL A 27 25.83 -14.70 -15.70
C VAL A 27 25.81 -13.23 -15.29
N LEU A 28 24.82 -12.83 -14.47
CA LEU A 28 24.62 -11.42 -14.06
C LEU A 28 25.85 -10.81 -13.38
N GLY A 29 26.50 -11.54 -12.48
CA GLY A 29 27.69 -11.03 -11.78
C GLY A 29 28.84 -10.69 -12.75
N ARG A 30 29.05 -11.52 -13.78
CA ARG A 30 30.15 -11.33 -14.74
C ARG A 30 29.88 -10.25 -15.80
N ALA A 31 28.61 -9.92 -16.05
CA ALA A 31 28.24 -8.94 -17.07
C ALA A 31 28.38 -7.48 -16.59
N PHE A 32 28.19 -7.22 -15.30
CA PHE A 32 28.14 -5.86 -14.75
C PHE A 32 29.37 -5.45 -13.94
N VAL A 33 30.23 -6.40 -13.53
CA VAL A 33 31.39 -6.08 -12.69
C VAL A 33 32.66 -6.80 -13.16
N SER A 34 33.73 -6.03 -13.36
CA SER A 34 35.04 -6.53 -13.81
C SER A 34 35.89 -7.12 -12.66
N ASP A 35 35.58 -6.80 -11.41
CA ASP A 35 36.32 -7.27 -10.24
C ASP A 35 35.67 -8.53 -9.63
N ASN A 36 36.42 -9.63 -9.62
CA ASN A 36 35.96 -10.93 -9.16
C ASN A 36 35.48 -10.92 -7.69
N GLN A 37 35.99 -10.04 -6.82
CA GLN A 37 35.51 -9.96 -5.44
C GLN A 37 34.06 -9.46 -5.35
N ILE A 38 33.71 -8.50 -6.19
CA ILE A 38 32.37 -7.90 -6.21
C ILE A 38 31.39 -8.86 -6.89
N VAL A 39 31.84 -9.61 -7.90
CA VAL A 39 31.04 -10.68 -8.54
C VAL A 39 30.57 -11.71 -7.50
N ASP A 40 31.47 -12.14 -6.61
CA ASP A 40 31.12 -13.12 -5.57
C ASP A 40 30.20 -12.54 -4.48
N TYR A 41 30.31 -11.24 -4.21
CA TYR A 41 29.38 -10.55 -3.31
C TYR A 41 27.96 -10.48 -3.90
N VAL A 42 27.82 -9.97 -5.12
CA VAL A 42 26.54 -9.87 -5.82
C VAL A 42 25.90 -11.25 -6.00
N ARG A 43 26.70 -12.27 -6.32
CA ARG A 43 26.25 -13.67 -6.44
C ARG A 43 25.72 -14.25 -5.13
N ARG A 44 26.24 -13.82 -3.97
CA ARG A 44 25.72 -14.20 -2.65
C ARG A 44 24.43 -13.45 -2.28
N MET A 45 24.24 -12.24 -2.78
CA MET A 45 23.04 -11.43 -2.52
C MET A 45 21.88 -11.71 -3.46
N THR A 46 22.16 -12.15 -4.70
CA THR A 46 21.16 -12.47 -5.73
C THR A 46 19.99 -13.32 -5.22
N PRO A 47 20.16 -14.43 -4.44
CA PRO A 47 19.02 -15.20 -3.96
C PRO A 47 18.06 -14.40 -3.06
N PHE A 48 18.57 -13.43 -2.28
CA PHE A 48 17.72 -12.57 -1.44
C PHE A 48 16.90 -11.59 -2.29
N ILE A 49 17.49 -11.03 -3.35
CA ILE A 49 16.80 -10.12 -4.28
C ILE A 49 15.71 -10.87 -5.07
N CYS A 50 16.01 -12.09 -5.51
CA CYS A 50 15.01 -12.94 -6.17
C CYS A 50 13.84 -13.23 -5.22
N LEU A 51 14.14 -13.54 -3.96
CA LEU A 51 13.12 -13.79 -2.94
C LEU A 51 12.23 -12.56 -2.74
N THR A 52 12.79 -11.36 -2.60
CA THR A 52 12.00 -10.14 -2.42
C THR A 52 11.10 -9.85 -3.62
N MET A 53 11.56 -10.13 -4.84
CA MET A 53 10.77 -9.89 -6.05
C MET A 53 9.63 -10.89 -6.23
N ILE A 54 9.83 -12.14 -5.79
CA ILE A 54 8.76 -13.14 -5.72
C ILE A 54 7.70 -12.72 -4.68
N LEU A 55 8.14 -12.26 -3.51
CA LEU A 55 7.23 -11.80 -2.45
C LEU A 55 6.36 -10.62 -2.91
N ASP A 56 6.95 -9.65 -3.61
CA ASP A 56 6.23 -8.51 -4.19
C ASP A 56 5.19 -8.94 -5.23
N SER A 57 5.56 -9.88 -6.10
CA SER A 57 4.64 -10.46 -7.11
C SER A 57 3.46 -11.18 -6.45
N ILE A 58 3.71 -11.95 -5.38
CA ILE A 58 2.66 -12.62 -4.60
C ILE A 58 1.74 -11.60 -3.92
N GLN A 59 2.31 -10.53 -3.33
CA GLN A 59 1.54 -9.45 -2.72
C GLN A 59 0.60 -8.79 -3.73
N GLY A 60 1.09 -8.48 -4.93
CA GLY A 60 0.27 -7.89 -6.00
C GLY A 60 -0.90 -8.79 -6.42
N ILE A 61 -0.66 -10.09 -6.59
CA ILE A 61 -1.70 -11.06 -6.93
C ILE A 61 -2.74 -11.15 -5.80
N LEU A 62 -2.31 -11.27 -4.54
CA LEU A 62 -3.21 -11.33 -3.39
C LEU A 62 -4.07 -10.07 -3.25
N SER A 63 -3.48 -8.88 -3.45
CA SER A 63 -4.23 -7.62 -3.46
C SER A 63 -5.27 -7.57 -4.58
N ALA A 64 -4.92 -8.01 -5.79
CA ALA A 64 -5.86 -8.08 -6.91
C ALA A 64 -7.02 -9.05 -6.63
N TYR A 65 -6.74 -10.20 -6.01
CA TYR A 65 -7.78 -11.15 -5.58
C TYR A 65 -8.66 -10.59 -4.47
N ALA A 66 -8.08 -9.96 -3.46
CA ALA A 66 -8.83 -9.33 -2.38
C ALA A 66 -9.79 -8.27 -2.94
N GLN A 67 -9.31 -7.46 -3.89
CA GLN A 67 -10.14 -6.46 -4.57
C GLN A 67 -11.26 -7.12 -5.40
N SER A 68 -10.95 -8.17 -6.16
CA SER A 68 -11.97 -8.86 -6.96
C SER A 68 -13.05 -9.54 -6.10
N ILE A 69 -12.68 -10.09 -4.94
CA ILE A 69 -13.65 -10.63 -3.97
C ILE A 69 -14.47 -9.50 -3.35
N PHE A 70 -13.84 -8.37 -3.02
CA PHE A 70 -14.52 -7.19 -2.51
C PHE A 70 -15.55 -6.64 -3.52
N ASP A 71 -15.19 -6.57 -4.79
CA ASP A 71 -16.08 -6.13 -5.87
C ASP A 71 -17.28 -7.10 -6.04
N LEU A 72 -17.06 -8.41 -5.91
CA LEU A 72 -18.15 -9.42 -5.90
C LEU A 72 -19.10 -9.27 -4.70
N VAL A 73 -18.61 -8.82 -3.54
CA VAL A 73 -19.45 -8.52 -2.37
C VAL A 73 -20.25 -7.23 -2.59
N CYS A 74 -19.68 -6.25 -3.28
CA CYS A 74 -20.34 -4.99 -3.61
C CYS A 74 -21.45 -5.12 -4.67
N GLU A 75 -21.36 -6.10 -5.58
CA GLU A 75 -22.35 -6.32 -6.65
C GLU A 75 -23.56 -7.17 -6.20
N SER A 76 -23.45 -7.87 -5.06
CA SER A 76 -24.62 -8.40 -4.37
C SER A 76 -25.43 -7.20 -3.84
N ASP A 77 -26.66 -7.03 -4.34
CA ASP A 77 -27.72 -6.03 -4.02
C ASP A 77 -28.10 -5.88 -2.52
N LEU A 78 -27.23 -6.28 -1.60
CA LEU A 78 -27.26 -6.03 -0.17
C LEU A 78 -26.68 -4.64 0.18
N VAL A 79 -26.73 -3.71 -0.77
CA VAL A 79 -26.35 -2.32 -0.56
C VAL A 79 -27.46 -1.67 0.28
N SER A 80 -27.30 -1.77 1.60
CA SER A 80 -28.03 -0.92 2.53
C SER A 80 -27.86 0.53 2.09
N GLU A 81 -28.97 1.27 1.97
CA GLU A 81 -28.95 2.70 1.68
C GLU A 81 -27.95 3.39 2.60
N VAL A 82 -26.89 3.99 2.03
CA VAL A 82 -25.84 4.63 2.83
C VAL A 82 -26.41 5.90 3.42
N GLU A 83 -26.65 5.89 4.73
CA GLU A 83 -27.05 7.08 5.47
C GLU A 83 -25.82 7.96 5.72
N TYR A 84 -25.76 9.10 5.02
CA TYR A 84 -24.69 10.07 5.19
C TYR A 84 -25.02 11.07 6.30
N GLU A 85 -24.06 11.28 7.19
CA GLU A 85 -24.12 12.35 8.18
C GLU A 85 -23.59 13.66 7.60
N LYS A 86 -24.34 14.76 7.78
CA LYS A 86 -23.96 16.10 7.31
C LYS A 86 -23.37 16.91 8.45
N MET A 87 -22.16 17.43 8.25
CA MET A 87 -21.47 18.32 9.18
C MET A 87 -21.15 19.67 8.53
N PRO A 88 -21.05 20.75 9.31
CA PRO A 88 -20.64 22.06 8.79
C PRO A 88 -19.19 22.00 8.28
N GLY A 89 -18.94 22.54 7.09
CA GLY A 89 -17.58 22.74 6.57
C GLY A 89 -16.90 23.94 7.21
N TRP A 90 -15.57 23.95 7.26
CA TRP A 90 -14.78 25.04 7.86
C TRP A 90 -14.42 26.19 6.91
N GLN A 91 -14.50 25.99 5.59
CA GLN A 91 -14.31 27.02 4.54
C GLN A 91 -13.10 27.98 4.75
N SER A 92 -12.05 27.51 5.42
CA SER A 92 -10.87 28.28 5.81
C SER A 92 -9.62 27.46 5.58
N ASP A 93 -8.52 28.13 5.26
CA ASP A 93 -7.24 27.47 5.05
C ASP A 93 -6.63 27.05 6.39
N VAL A 94 -6.31 25.77 6.53
CA VAL A 94 -5.71 25.15 7.72
C VAL A 94 -4.25 24.76 7.49
N SER A 95 -3.70 25.00 6.30
CA SER A 95 -2.34 24.57 5.90
C SER A 95 -1.22 25.17 6.75
N SER A 96 -1.46 26.34 7.35
CA SER A 96 -0.50 27.07 8.20
C SER A 96 -0.66 26.80 9.69
N VAL A 97 -1.73 26.11 10.11
CA VAL A 97 -2.01 25.83 11.52
C VAL A 97 -1.01 24.79 12.05
N ARG A 98 -0.54 24.93 13.28
CA ARG A 98 0.39 23.95 13.89
C ARG A 98 -0.09 23.39 15.23
N ASN A 99 -1.04 24.04 15.87
CA ASN A 99 -1.68 23.55 17.10
C ASN A 99 -3.12 23.13 16.83
N TYR A 100 -3.56 22.06 17.48
CA TYR A 100 -4.95 21.60 17.38
C TYR A 100 -5.96 22.66 17.85
N SER A 101 -5.61 23.44 18.88
CA SER A 101 -6.45 24.53 19.41
C SER A 101 -6.76 25.62 18.39
N ASP A 102 -5.89 25.81 17.41
CA ASP A 102 -5.98 26.90 16.43
C ASP A 102 -6.78 26.49 15.19
N LEU A 103 -7.18 25.21 15.09
CA LEU A 103 -8.05 24.75 14.01
C LEU A 103 -9.45 25.39 14.11
N PRO A 104 -10.14 25.61 12.99
CA PRO A 104 -11.54 25.99 12.99
C PRO A 104 -12.38 24.99 13.78
N LYS A 105 -13.38 25.48 14.53
CA LYS A 105 -14.23 24.62 15.36
C LYS A 105 -14.85 23.46 14.54
N ALA A 106 -15.39 23.77 13.37
CA ALA A 106 -15.96 22.76 12.47
C ALA A 106 -14.98 21.66 12.06
N ALA A 107 -13.67 21.96 11.94
CA ALA A 107 -12.65 20.96 11.62
C ALA A 107 -12.32 20.07 12.84
N ARG A 108 -12.31 20.65 14.05
CA ARG A 108 -12.16 19.87 15.29
C ARG A 108 -13.34 18.97 15.55
N ASP A 109 -14.56 19.50 15.40
CA ASP A 109 -15.81 18.75 15.55
C ASP A 109 -15.83 17.54 14.58
N TYR A 110 -15.30 17.71 13.36
CA TYR A 110 -15.13 16.62 12.39
C TYR A 110 -14.16 15.52 12.86
N VAL A 111 -13.00 15.90 13.41
CA VAL A 111 -12.02 14.95 13.96
C VAL A 111 -12.60 14.19 15.14
N GLU A 112 -13.25 14.90 16.06
CA GLU A 112 -13.89 14.32 17.25
C GLU A 112 -15.03 13.37 16.86
N ARG A 113 -15.80 13.70 15.80
CA ARG A 113 -16.83 12.81 15.28
C ARG A 113 -16.25 11.50 14.72
N ILE A 114 -15.12 11.56 14.04
CA ILE A 114 -14.42 10.35 13.57
C ILE A 114 -13.92 9.51 14.75
N GLU A 115 -13.35 10.14 15.78
CA GLU A 115 -12.90 9.44 16.99
C GLU A 115 -14.06 8.74 17.69
N GLU A 116 -15.23 9.36 17.75
CA GLU A 116 -16.44 8.76 18.34
C GLU A 116 -16.94 7.56 17.51
N LEU A 117 -16.97 7.68 16.18
CA LEU A 117 -17.43 6.61 15.29
C LEU A 117 -16.50 5.40 15.27
N VAL A 118 -15.19 5.63 15.32
CA VAL A 118 -14.17 4.57 15.26
C VAL A 118 -13.82 4.03 16.65
N GLY A 119 -14.00 4.84 17.70
CA GLY A 119 -13.61 4.51 19.08
C GLY A 119 -12.10 4.56 19.33
N VAL A 120 -11.34 5.22 18.45
CA VAL A 120 -9.87 5.31 18.52
C VAL A 120 -9.44 6.77 18.47
N PRO A 121 -8.56 7.24 19.39
CA PRO A 121 -8.09 8.62 19.39
C PRO A 121 -7.18 8.92 18.19
N VAL A 122 -7.31 10.13 17.63
CA VAL A 122 -6.49 10.66 16.54
C VAL A 122 -5.37 11.49 17.13
N HIS A 123 -4.12 11.05 16.97
CA HIS A 123 -2.95 11.78 17.47
C HIS A 123 -2.25 12.66 16.43
N TYR A 124 -2.45 12.35 15.14
CA TYR A 124 -1.72 12.95 14.04
C TYR A 124 -2.70 13.42 12.96
N ILE A 125 -2.63 14.70 12.61
CA ILE A 125 -3.52 15.31 11.62
C ILE A 125 -2.66 15.97 10.53
N GLY A 126 -2.69 15.41 9.33
CA GLY A 126 -2.01 15.97 8.16
C GLY A 126 -2.82 17.11 7.53
N ILE A 127 -2.19 18.27 7.34
CA ILE A 127 -2.84 19.50 6.85
C ILE A 127 -2.23 20.05 5.56
N GLY A 128 -1.28 19.33 4.96
CA GLY A 128 -0.65 19.75 3.71
C GLY A 128 0.40 18.77 3.19
N PRO A 129 0.99 19.05 2.01
CA PRO A 129 1.95 18.15 1.34
C PRO A 129 3.37 18.22 1.91
N ILE A 130 3.69 19.25 2.70
CA ILE A 130 5.02 19.45 3.27
C ILE A 130 5.20 18.51 4.46
N ARG A 131 6.42 17.99 4.67
CA ARG A 131 6.72 17.06 5.78
C ARG A 131 6.32 17.58 7.16
N ASP A 132 6.46 18.88 7.38
CA ASP A 132 6.16 19.53 8.67
C ASP A 132 4.71 20.02 8.75
N ALA A 133 3.87 19.73 7.76
CA ALA A 133 2.44 20.05 7.75
C ALA A 133 1.63 18.99 8.51
N LEU A 134 1.99 18.79 9.78
CA LEU A 134 1.41 17.80 10.69
C LEU A 134 1.09 18.47 12.04
N ILE A 135 -0.11 18.24 12.55
CA ILE A 135 -0.55 18.69 13.89
C ILE A 135 -0.53 17.48 14.83
N TYR A 136 -0.01 17.70 16.04
CA TYR A 136 -0.04 16.76 17.16
C TYR A 136 -1.19 17.17 18.10
N LYS A 137 -2.07 16.22 18.42
CA LYS A 137 -3.22 16.40 19.33
C LYS A 137 -2.95 15.77 20.70
#